data_AF-A0A6N7CNE1-F1
#
_entry.id   AF-A0A6N7CNE1-F1
#
_cell.length_a   1.000
_cell.length_b   1.000
_cell.length_c   1.000
_cell.angle_alpha   90.00
_cell.angle_beta   90.00
_cell.angle_gamma   90.00
#
_symmetry.space_group_name_H-M   'P 1'
#
loop_
_entity.id
_entity.type
_entity.pdbx_description
1 polymer ?
#
loop_
_entity_poly.entity_id
_entity_poly.type
_entity_poly.pdbx_seq_one_letter_code
_entity_poly.pdbx_strand_id
1 'polypeptide(L)'
;MLVDHLLARGATDVRALTNHPDKAQLPDSVTVAEGYLRRLDSLPAVTPAMGEYARWYLEGMAGLVDAPQQANRLVEQLTGRPATTFAQWASAHADEFSGSGSAR
;
A
#
# COMPACT_ATOMS: atom_id res chain seq x y z
N MET A 1 4.78 4.77 -12.73
CA MET A 1 3.96 4.47 -11.54
C MET A 1 3.20 3.14 -11.73
N LEU A 2 2.70 2.52 -10.65
CA LEU A 2 1.86 1.30 -10.77
C LEU A 2 0.63 1.56 -11.63
N VAL A 3 0.01 2.73 -11.48
CA VAL A 3 -1.13 3.18 -12.27
C VAL A 3 -0.85 3.10 -13.78
N ASP A 4 0.29 3.63 -14.24
CA ASP A 4 0.67 3.59 -15.66
C ASP A 4 0.78 2.14 -16.17
N HIS A 5 1.30 1.22 -15.35
CA HIS A 5 1.39 -0.19 -15.70
C HIS A 5 0.02 -0.85 -15.79
N LEU A 6 -0.93 -0.47 -14.92
CA LEU A 6 -2.29 -0.98 -14.98
C LEU A 6 -2.98 -0.52 -16.28
N LEU A 7 -2.86 0.76 -16.61
CA LEU A 7 -3.41 1.33 -17.84
C LEU A 7 -2.76 0.72 -19.10
N ALA A 8 -1.44 0.55 -19.11
CA ALA A 8 -0.71 -0.09 -20.22
C ALA A 8 -1.11 -1.55 -20.44
N ARG A 9 -1.60 -2.23 -19.39
CA ARG A 9 -2.15 -3.59 -19.48
C ARG A 9 -3.66 -3.63 -19.79
N GLY A 10 -4.27 -2.48 -20.09
CA GLY A 10 -5.66 -2.38 -20.52
C GLY A 10 -6.68 -2.28 -19.38
N ALA A 11 -6.26 -1.96 -18.15
CA ALA A 11 -7.21 -1.67 -17.08
C ALA A 11 -7.99 -0.39 -17.41
N THR A 12 -9.32 -0.46 -17.36
CA THR A 12 -10.21 0.64 -17.76
C THR A 12 -10.94 1.31 -16.59
N ASP A 13 -10.97 0.69 -15.40
CA ASP A 13 -11.54 1.26 -14.18
C ASP A 13 -10.48 1.27 -13.07
N VAL A 14 -9.62 2.29 -13.10
CA VAL A 14 -8.57 2.49 -12.09
C VAL A 14 -9.00 3.60 -11.14
N ARG A 15 -9.01 3.29 -9.84
CA ARG A 15 -9.31 4.24 -8.76
C ARG A 15 -8.11 4.39 -7.85
N ALA A 16 -7.76 5.62 -7.51
CA ALA A 16 -6.63 5.93 -6.63
C ALA A 16 -7.12 6.76 -5.44
N LEU A 17 -6.89 6.24 -4.23
CA LEU A 17 -7.13 6.96 -2.98
C LEU A 17 -5.90 7.81 -2.62
N THR A 18 -6.06 9.12 -2.44
CA THR A 18 -4.98 10.03 -2.02
C THR A 18 -5.49 11.18 -1.17
N ASN A 19 -4.69 11.66 -0.23
CA ASN A 19 -4.98 12.85 0.56
C ASN A 19 -4.29 14.12 0.02
N HIS A 20 -3.48 13.99 -1.04
CA HIS A 20 -2.79 15.09 -1.72
C HIS A 20 -2.84 14.86 -3.24
N PRO A 21 -4.02 15.05 -3.86
CA PRO A 21 -4.19 14.80 -5.30
C PRO A 21 -3.30 15.70 -6.17
N ASP A 22 -3.04 16.93 -5.73
CA ASP A 22 -2.14 17.91 -6.37
C ASP A 22 -0.69 17.40 -6.51
N LYS A 23 -0.27 16.49 -5.61
CA LYS A 23 1.08 15.90 -5.60
C LYS A 23 1.14 14.51 -6.20
N ALA A 24 -0.01 13.89 -6.47
CA ALA A 24 -0.10 12.47 -6.80
C ALA A 24 0.31 12.14 -8.25
N GLN A 25 0.40 13.15 -9.13
CA GLN A 25 0.78 12.99 -10.55
C GLN A 25 -0.02 11.87 -11.25
N LEU A 26 -1.31 11.80 -10.96
CA LEU A 26 -2.19 10.76 -11.51
C LEU A 26 -2.63 11.15 -12.93
N PRO A 27 -2.66 10.21 -13.89
CA PRO A 27 -3.23 10.44 -15.21
C PRO A 27 -4.72 10.81 -15.13
N ASP A 28 -5.19 11.65 -16.05
CA ASP A 28 -6.59 12.09 -16.12
C ASP A 28 -7.60 10.94 -16.23
N SER A 29 -7.18 9.78 -16.73
CA SER A 29 -8.01 8.59 -16.87
C SER A 29 -8.30 7.87 -15.54
N VAL A 30 -7.67 8.29 -14.43
CA VAL A 30 -7.84 7.66 -13.12
C VAL A 30 -8.93 8.36 -12.33
N THR A 31 -9.83 7.58 -11.73
CA THR A 31 -10.78 8.12 -10.77
C THR A 31 -10.07 8.39 -9.45
N VAL A 32 -9.95 9.66 -9.08
CA VAL A 32 -9.36 10.07 -7.80
C VAL A 32 -10.42 10.04 -6.71
N ALA A 33 -10.16 9.25 -5.67
CA ALA A 33 -10.91 9.30 -4.42
C ALA A 33 -10.06 10.06 -3.39
N GLU A 34 -10.55 11.20 -2.90
CA GLU A 34 -9.83 11.95 -1.88
C GLU A 34 -10.04 11.33 -0.49
N GLY A 35 -8.96 10.99 0.21
CA GLY A 35 -9.04 10.41 1.55
C GLY A 35 -7.74 9.80 2.07
N TYR A 36 -7.78 9.32 3.31
CA TYR A 36 -6.66 8.71 4.02
C TYR A 36 -7.13 7.55 4.90
N LEU A 37 -6.55 6.37 4.72
CA LEU A 37 -7.01 5.14 5.37
C LEU A 37 -6.95 5.15 6.90
N ARG A 38 -6.18 6.05 7.52
CA ARG A 38 -6.12 6.20 8.99
C ARG A 38 -7.12 7.23 9.53
N ARG A 39 -8.03 7.75 8.71
CA ARG A 39 -9.07 8.69 9.14
C ARG A 39 -10.43 8.16 8.74
N LEU A 40 -11.33 8.09 9.72
CA LEU A 40 -12.69 7.57 9.53
C LEU A 40 -13.55 8.47 8.63
N ASP A 41 -13.22 9.77 8.53
CA ASP A 41 -13.86 10.70 7.60
C ASP A 41 -13.74 10.30 6.12
N SER A 42 -12.79 9.42 5.80
CA SER A 42 -12.58 8.88 4.44
C SER A 42 -13.55 7.77 4.07
N LEU A 43 -14.47 7.38 4.96
CA LEU A 43 -15.44 6.31 4.75
C LEU A 43 -16.24 6.47 3.43
N PRO A 44 -16.79 7.65 3.07
CA PRO A 44 -17.51 7.81 1.81
C PRO A 44 -16.63 7.55 0.57
N ALA A 45 -15.33 7.88 0.63
CA ALA A 45 -14.40 7.73 -0.48
C ALA A 45 -14.04 6.26 -0.75
N VAL A 46 -13.97 5.44 0.31
CA VAL A 46 -13.56 4.03 0.19
C VAL A 46 -14.74 3.04 0.12
N THR A 47 -15.93 3.44 0.59
CA THR A 47 -17.14 2.59 0.57
C THR A 47 -17.49 2.03 -0.81
N PRO A 48 -17.37 2.78 -1.93
CA PRO A 48 -17.65 2.22 -3.26
C PRO A 48 -16.76 1.03 -3.65
N ALA A 49 -15.53 0.96 -3.10
CA ALA A 49 -14.60 -0.11 -3.39
C ALA A 49 -14.65 -1.24 -2.34
N MET A 50 -14.92 -0.90 -1.08
CA MET A 50 -14.80 -1.83 0.05
C MET A 50 -16.14 -2.36 0.58
N GLY A 51 -17.26 -1.74 0.19
CA GLY A 51 -18.59 -2.11 0.65
C GLY A 51 -18.75 -1.96 2.17
N GLU A 52 -19.48 -2.90 2.78
CA GLU A 52 -19.79 -2.89 4.21
C GLU A 52 -18.56 -2.95 5.13
N TYR A 53 -17.43 -3.49 4.64
CA TYR A 53 -16.19 -3.63 5.40
C TYR A 53 -15.40 -2.33 5.52
N ALA A 54 -15.75 -1.30 4.74
CA ALA A 54 -15.06 -0.03 4.70
C ALA A 54 -14.87 0.58 6.10
N ARG A 55 -15.94 0.56 6.90
CA ARG A 55 -15.94 1.12 8.25
C ARG A 55 -15.00 0.37 9.18
N TRP A 56 -15.18 -0.95 9.28
CA TRP A 56 -14.35 -1.79 10.14
C TRP A 56 -12.86 -1.65 9.81
N TYR A 57 -12.53 -1.59 8.51
CA TYR A 57 -11.16 -1.41 8.07
C TYR A 57 -10.58 -0.05 8.49
N LEU A 58 -11.31 1.06 8.26
CA LEU A 58 -10.84 2.39 8.66
C LEU A 58 -10.71 2.53 10.18
N GLU A 59 -11.64 1.97 10.95
CA GLU A 59 -11.57 1.94 12.41
C GLU A 59 -10.33 1.17 12.89
N GLY A 60 -10.05 -0.01 12.30
CA GLY A 60 -8.84 -0.77 12.59
C GLY A 60 -7.56 -0.01 12.24
N MET A 61 -7.51 0.62 11.07
CA MET A 61 -6.36 1.41 10.63
C MET A 61 -6.14 2.66 11.49
N ALA A 62 -7.20 3.33 11.93
CA ALA A 62 -7.12 4.44 12.87
C ALA A 62 -6.58 3.99 14.24
N GLY A 63 -7.04 2.84 14.73
CA GLY A 63 -6.58 2.26 16.01
C GLY A 63 -5.09 1.92 16.05
N LEU A 64 -4.44 1.69 14.91
CA LEU A 64 -2.99 1.44 14.85
C LEU A 64 -2.14 2.64 15.26
N VAL A 65 -2.71 3.85 15.35
CA VAL A 65 -2.02 5.02 15.90
C VAL A 65 -1.75 4.83 17.39
N ASP A 66 -2.73 4.32 18.12
CA ASP A 66 -2.66 4.14 19.57
C ASP A 66 -2.14 2.74 19.96
N ALA A 67 -2.44 1.73 19.14
CA ALA A 67 -2.07 0.33 19.37
C ALA A 67 -1.38 -0.26 18.13
N PRO A 68 -0.09 0.06 17.90
CA PRO A 68 0.63 -0.41 16.73
C PRO A 68 0.80 -1.93 16.73
N GLN A 69 0.67 -2.55 15.56
CA GLN A 69 0.88 -3.97 15.41
C GLN A 69 2.34 -4.33 15.70
N GLN A 70 2.56 -5.18 16.69
CA GLN A 70 3.89 -5.63 17.07
C GLN A 70 4.30 -6.84 16.23
N ALA A 71 5.58 -6.89 15.83
CA ALA A 71 6.15 -8.09 15.26
C ALA A 71 6.11 -9.22 16.31
N ASN A 72 5.63 -10.39 15.90
CA ASN A 72 5.61 -11.57 16.77
C ASN A 72 6.90 -12.40 16.60
N ARG A 73 7.05 -13.46 17.41
CA ARG A 73 8.20 -14.39 17.36
C ARG A 73 7.89 -15.71 16.62
N LEU A 74 6.80 -15.80 15.87
CA LEU A 74 6.33 -17.08 15.31
C LEU A 74 7.33 -17.69 14.31
N VAL A 75 8.05 -16.88 13.53
CA VAL A 75 9.08 -17.40 12.61
C VAL A 75 10.14 -18.18 13.37
N GLU A 76 10.68 -17.61 14.45
CA GLU A 76 11.68 -18.27 15.30
C GLU A 76 11.10 -19.51 15.97
N GLN A 77 9.90 -19.41 16.54
CA GLN A 77 9.26 -20.53 17.23
C GLN A 77 8.95 -21.71 16.30
N LEU A 78 8.58 -21.46 15.05
CA LEU A 78 8.21 -22.49 14.09
C LEU A 78 9.41 -23.06 13.32
N THR A 79 10.45 -22.26 13.08
CA THR A 79 11.58 -22.64 12.21
C THR A 79 12.90 -22.84 12.95
N GLY A 80 13.00 -22.43 14.22
CA GLY A 80 14.23 -22.41 15.01
C GLY A 80 15.24 -21.33 14.58
N ARG A 81 14.86 -20.44 13.66
CA ARG A 81 15.73 -19.38 13.13
C ARG A 81 15.04 -18.01 13.22
N PRO A 82 15.76 -16.93 13.60
CA PRO A 82 15.18 -15.58 13.62
C PRO A 82 14.63 -15.15 12.25
N ALA A 83 13.59 -14.31 12.26
CA ALA A 83 13.09 -13.69 11.03
C ALA A 83 14.12 -12.71 10.43
N THR A 84 14.22 -12.69 9.10
CA THR A 84 14.97 -11.64 8.40
C THR A 84 14.21 -10.32 8.52
N THR A 85 14.88 -9.30 9.07
CA THR A 85 14.30 -7.95 9.12
C THR A 85 14.26 -7.33 7.72
N PHE A 86 13.36 -6.37 7.52
CA PHE A 86 13.32 -5.62 6.27
C PHE A 86 14.66 -4.94 5.95
N ALA A 87 15.32 -4.36 6.95
CA ALA A 87 16.62 -3.70 6.75
C ALA A 87 17.72 -4.67 6.31
N GLN A 88 17.77 -5.87 6.89
CA GLN A 88 18.74 -6.90 6.48
C GLN A 88 18.48 -7.36 5.04
N TRP A 89 17.21 -7.63 4.70
CA TRP A 89 16.83 -8.01 3.35
C TRP A 89 17.17 -6.88 2.36
N ALA A 90 16.78 -5.64 2.65
CA ALA A 90 17.03 -4.50 1.78
C ALA A 90 18.53 -4.28 1.51
N SER A 91 19.38 -4.39 2.54
CA SER A 91 20.83 -4.28 2.38
C SER A 91 21.42 -5.40 1.52
N ALA A 92 20.92 -6.64 1.66
CA ALA A 92 21.40 -7.78 0.89
C ALA A 92 20.98 -7.72 -0.59
N HIS A 93 19.86 -7.05 -0.89
CA HIS A 93 19.29 -6.95 -2.24
C HIS A 93 19.46 -5.55 -2.86
N ALA A 94 20.25 -4.67 -2.26
CA ALA A 94 20.39 -3.28 -2.70
C ALA A 94 20.81 -3.16 -4.18
N ASP A 95 21.71 -4.04 -4.63
CA ASP A 95 22.23 -4.03 -6.01
C ASP A 95 21.16 -4.31 -7.09
N GLU A 96 20.07 -4.99 -6.74
CA GLU A 96 18.95 -5.25 -7.66
C GLU A 96 18.18 -3.96 -8.01
N PHE A 97 18.26 -2.94 -7.15
CA PHE A 97 17.57 -1.65 -7.33
C PHE A 97 18.46 -0.57 -7.97
N SER A 98 19.77 -0.81 -8.06
CA SER A 98 20.77 0.14 -8.57
C SER A 98 20.76 0.31 -10.10
N GLY A 99 19.95 -0.48 -10.82
CA GLY A 99 19.75 -0.31 -12.25
C GLY A 99 21.02 -0.54 -13.08
N SER A 100 21.42 -1.79 -13.29
CA SER A 100 21.95 -2.15 -14.60
C SER A 100 20.76 -2.38 -15.53
N GLY A 101 20.35 -1.32 -16.22
CA GLY A 101 19.50 -1.45 -17.40
C GLY A 101 20.23 -2.27 -18.45
N SER A 102 19.96 -3.57 -18.52
CA SER A 102 20.18 -4.33 -19.74
C SER A 102 18.82 -4.49 -20.41
N ALA A 103 18.62 -3.69 -21.45
CA ALA A 103 17.61 -3.96 -22.44
C ALA A 103 17.81 -5.37 -23.00
N ARG A 104 16.81 -6.23 -22.84
CA ARG A 104 16.45 -7.30 -23.77
C ARG A 104 14.95 -7.43 -23.83
#